data_AF-A0A1T4NCM4-F1
#
_entry.id   AF-A0A1T4NCM4-F1
#
_cell.length_a   1.000
_cell.length_b   1.000
_cell.length_c   1.000
_cell.angle_alpha   90.00
_cell.angle_beta   90.00
_cell.angle_gamma   90.00
#
_symmetry.space_group_name_H-M   'P 1'
#
loop_
_entity.id
_entity.type
_entity.pdbx_description
1 polymer ?
#
loop_
_entity_poly.entity_id
_entity_poly.type
_entity_poly.pdbx_seq_one_letter_code
_entity_poly.pdbx_strand_id
1 'polypeptide(L)'
;MRRLPISLASLRTRMLPAALIALALAGCDRTSGSASPDLQAQVHTHFTPRTELFVEFDPLVTGAKSTFAAHFTRLADYKPVEAGTVDVILSGGNAPTERFRVSAPRAPGIFAPTVLPRATGRRNLSLVITAPGLEARHELGEVTVYDDATAALEAGPAAGTTEGEIGFLKEQQWTTDFSIEAVQPRELRESVRAPATIRPSADGAAEVVATAAGTVRATGGFPALGDRVARGQTLAMLVPRLGSDTDVASLQADLATARSQAALAEAESARMERLYAQQAVSQRRLEEARAARKVAQAQLQAAGDRVSQLGGSSGGIAVKAPMAGMIALAPVSNGSAVEDGDLLFHIVNRDELWLEAHVSEADAARLESPTGASFELPGLDAPVEIRTADNGRLVGVGGMIDPESRSVPVIFAMDDPGPHIALNQDVEARVFTGGMRSGLSVPVGAVIDDGGQRVVYVMRGGESFSRVPVRLGLRDGDRYEVLEGLEAGQRVVSRGAMQVRLAAATPEAMGHGHAH
;
A
#
# COMPACT_ATOMS: atom_id res chain seq x y z
N MET A 1 -1.28 -63.09 -49.77
CA MET A 1 -0.49 -62.83 -51.00
C MET A 1 0.70 -61.94 -50.64
N ARG A 2 1.91 -62.49 -50.85
CA ARG A 2 3.23 -61.87 -51.20
C ARG A 2 3.64 -60.54 -50.52
N ARG A 3 4.61 -60.53 -49.59
CA ARG A 3 6.09 -60.58 -49.72
C ARG A 3 6.72 -59.30 -50.37
N LEU A 4 7.31 -58.41 -49.54
CA LEU A 4 8.77 -58.03 -49.42
C LEU A 4 9.63 -57.94 -50.72
N PRO A 5 10.79 -57.20 -50.82
CA PRO A 5 11.67 -56.66 -49.75
C PRO A 5 12.66 -55.45 -50.08
N ILE A 6 13.63 -55.19 -49.16
CA ILE A 6 15.03 -54.60 -49.27
C ILE A 6 15.14 -53.10 -49.65
N SER A 7 15.97 -52.21 -49.05
CA SER A 7 17.40 -52.32 -48.72
C SER A 7 17.92 -51.26 -47.74
N LEU A 8 18.82 -51.70 -46.84
CA LEU A 8 19.80 -50.86 -46.14
C LEU A 8 20.92 -50.41 -47.09
N ALA A 9 21.39 -49.17 -46.96
CA ALA A 9 22.65 -48.72 -47.54
C ALA A 9 23.42 -47.81 -46.58
N SER A 10 24.68 -48.18 -46.39
CA SER A 10 25.73 -47.58 -45.60
C SER A 10 26.35 -46.36 -46.27
N LEU A 11 26.86 -45.40 -45.49
CA LEU A 11 27.85 -44.41 -45.94
C LEU A 11 28.76 -44.08 -44.73
N ARG A 12 29.87 -44.79 -44.56
CA ARG A 12 31.22 -44.46 -45.08
C ARG A 12 31.78 -43.13 -44.56
N THR A 13 32.48 -43.28 -43.44
CA THR A 13 33.63 -42.51 -42.94
C THR A 13 34.55 -42.05 -44.07
N ARG A 14 34.86 -40.76 -44.12
CA ARG A 14 35.98 -40.20 -44.89
C ARG A 14 37.02 -39.64 -43.93
N MET A 15 38.11 -40.37 -43.77
CA MET A 15 39.43 -39.86 -43.38
C MET A 15 40.08 -39.17 -44.59
N LEU A 16 40.89 -38.13 -44.35
CA LEU A 16 42.15 -37.74 -45.03
C LEU A 16 42.47 -36.26 -44.70
N PRO A 17 43.73 -35.79 -44.69
CA PRO A 17 44.93 -36.34 -44.03
C PRO A 17 45.68 -35.29 -43.18
N ALA A 18 46.61 -35.78 -42.35
CA ALA A 18 47.64 -35.00 -41.69
C ALA A 18 48.66 -34.43 -42.71
N ALA A 19 48.99 -33.15 -42.58
CA ALA A 19 50.17 -32.54 -43.21
C ALA A 19 51.16 -32.13 -42.12
N LEU A 20 52.24 -32.89 -42.03
CA LEU A 20 53.47 -32.57 -41.32
C LEU A 20 54.20 -31.46 -42.11
N ILE A 21 54.46 -30.30 -41.50
CA ILE A 21 55.46 -29.35 -41.99
C ILE A 21 56.48 -29.11 -40.88
N ALA A 22 57.72 -29.50 -41.17
CA ALA A 22 58.86 -29.37 -40.31
C ALA A 22 59.49 -27.96 -40.44
N LEU A 23 59.73 -27.36 -39.26
CA LEU A 23 60.86 -26.52 -38.85
C LEU A 23 61.63 -25.72 -39.93
N ALA A 24 61.48 -24.39 -39.89
CA ALA A 24 62.52 -23.45 -40.26
C ALA A 24 62.82 -22.55 -39.04
N LEU A 25 63.99 -22.74 -38.45
CA LEU A 25 64.60 -21.86 -37.46
C LEU A 25 64.98 -20.55 -38.16
N ALA A 26 64.26 -19.47 -37.88
CA ALA A 26 64.71 -18.12 -38.14
C ALA A 26 64.57 -17.34 -36.84
N GLY A 27 65.69 -17.09 -36.19
CA GLY A 27 65.78 -16.17 -35.06
C GLY A 27 65.35 -14.78 -35.52
N CYS A 28 64.45 -14.17 -34.74
CA CYS A 28 64.18 -12.74 -34.77
C CYS A 28 64.40 -12.21 -33.36
N ASP A 29 65.25 -11.19 -33.28
CA ASP A 29 65.67 -10.50 -32.08
C ASP A 29 64.50 -10.16 -31.16
N ARG A 30 64.57 -10.66 -29.92
CA ARG A 30 63.85 -10.06 -28.79
C ARG A 30 64.49 -8.71 -28.51
N THR A 31 63.97 -7.67 -29.12
CA THR A 31 64.04 -6.34 -28.52
C THR A 31 63.20 -6.39 -27.26
N SER A 32 63.88 -6.35 -26.13
CA SER A 32 63.32 -6.21 -24.80
C SER A 32 62.51 -4.92 -24.71
N GLY A 33 61.20 -5.01 -24.95
CA GLY A 33 60.24 -4.06 -24.42
C GLY A 33 60.22 -4.23 -22.91
N SER A 34 60.59 -3.17 -22.19
CA SER A 34 60.55 -3.09 -20.73
C SER A 34 59.18 -3.54 -20.22
N ALA A 35 59.13 -4.67 -19.50
CA ALA A 35 58.01 -5.00 -18.65
C ALA A 35 57.86 -3.86 -17.65
N SER A 36 56.77 -3.09 -17.77
CA SER A 36 56.41 -2.16 -16.72
C SER A 36 56.02 -3.00 -15.50
N PRO A 37 56.58 -2.75 -14.32
CA PRO A 37 56.16 -3.42 -13.10
C PRO A 37 54.67 -3.17 -12.87
N ASP A 38 53.93 -4.22 -12.49
CA ASP A 38 52.48 -4.22 -12.35
C ASP A 38 52.09 -3.35 -11.13
N LEU A 39 51.80 -2.07 -11.38
CA LEU A 39 51.37 -1.13 -10.36
C LEU A 39 49.93 -1.48 -9.97
N GLN A 40 49.67 -1.75 -8.69
CA GLN A 40 48.31 -2.05 -8.25
C GLN A 40 47.42 -0.81 -8.34
N ALA A 41 46.27 -0.98 -9.01
CA ALA A 41 45.32 0.11 -9.22
C ALA A 41 44.71 0.61 -7.90
N GLN A 42 44.49 1.92 -7.83
CA GLN A 42 43.77 2.57 -6.75
C GLN A 42 42.29 2.54 -7.05
N VAL A 43 41.50 2.04 -6.10
CA VAL A 43 40.05 1.91 -6.23
C VAL A 43 39.35 2.83 -5.23
N HIS A 44 38.47 3.70 -5.73
CA HIS A 44 37.70 4.62 -4.91
C HIS A 44 36.20 4.52 -5.21
N THR A 45 35.39 4.63 -4.17
CA THR A 45 33.94 4.77 -4.28
C THR A 45 33.49 6.00 -3.51
N HIS A 46 32.79 6.92 -4.17
CA HIS A 46 32.36 8.18 -3.56
C HIS A 46 30.92 8.53 -3.94
N PHE A 47 30.15 9.03 -2.98
CA PHE A 47 28.76 9.42 -3.17
C PHE A 47 28.59 10.93 -3.06
N THR A 48 27.78 11.49 -3.96
CA THR A 48 27.13 12.79 -3.77
C THR A 48 25.63 12.56 -3.54
N PRO A 49 24.81 13.59 -3.29
CA PRO A 49 23.36 13.42 -3.25
C PRO A 49 22.73 12.95 -4.58
N ARG A 50 23.43 13.09 -5.71
CA ARG A 50 22.89 12.81 -7.05
C ARG A 50 23.57 11.66 -7.79
N THR A 51 24.83 11.39 -7.47
CA THR A 51 25.67 10.42 -8.19
C THR A 51 26.51 9.58 -7.26
N GLU A 52 26.73 8.34 -7.67
CA GLU A 52 27.81 7.50 -7.19
C GLU A 52 28.92 7.50 -8.23
N LEU A 53 30.17 7.60 -7.77
CA LEU A 53 31.37 7.38 -8.56
C LEU A 53 32.06 6.13 -8.03
N PHE A 54 32.29 5.17 -8.91
CA PHE A 54 33.26 4.09 -8.71
C PHE A 54 34.41 4.33 -9.70
N VAL A 55 35.64 4.47 -9.21
CA VAL A 55 36.78 4.76 -10.08
C VAL A 55 37.98 3.92 -9.71
N GLU A 56 38.63 3.41 -10.75
CA GLU A 56 39.89 2.68 -10.68
C GLU A 56 40.94 3.40 -11.54
N PHE A 57 42.17 3.54 -11.05
CA PHE A 57 43.28 4.12 -11.81
C PHE A 57 44.64 3.66 -11.29
N ASP A 58 45.62 3.54 -12.18
CA ASP A 58 46.99 3.25 -11.78
C ASP A 58 47.58 4.41 -10.95
N PRO A 59 48.46 4.13 -9.98
CA PRO A 59 49.19 5.14 -9.22
C PRO A 59 49.73 6.27 -10.09
N LEU A 60 49.48 7.50 -9.64
CA LEU A 60 49.86 8.69 -10.39
C LEU A 60 51.38 8.88 -10.32
N VAL A 61 52.05 8.85 -11.47
CA VAL A 61 53.49 9.10 -11.58
C VAL A 61 53.73 10.34 -12.42
N THR A 62 54.62 11.22 -11.97
CA THR A 62 54.97 12.45 -12.67
C THR A 62 55.48 12.16 -14.08
N GLY A 63 54.91 12.79 -15.10
CA GLY A 63 55.29 12.59 -16.49
C GLY A 63 54.82 11.27 -17.14
N ALA A 64 54.12 10.40 -16.40
CA ALA A 64 53.50 9.19 -16.93
C ALA A 64 51.99 9.37 -17.10
N LYS A 65 51.42 8.71 -18.12
CA LYS A 65 49.97 8.69 -18.33
C LYS A 65 49.34 7.65 -17.40
N SER A 66 48.29 8.04 -16.68
CA SER A 66 47.41 7.12 -15.94
C SER A 66 45.99 7.29 -16.49
N THR A 67 45.35 6.18 -16.89
CA THR A 67 43.97 6.20 -17.40
C THR A 67 43.03 5.78 -16.30
N PHE A 68 42.00 6.58 -16.07
CA PHE A 68 40.99 6.28 -15.07
C PHE A 68 39.87 5.47 -15.70
N ALA A 69 39.32 4.50 -14.98
CA ALA A 69 38.07 3.83 -15.29
C ALA A 69 36.98 4.37 -14.36
N ALA A 70 36.37 5.50 -14.73
CA ALA A 70 35.42 6.22 -13.89
C ALA A 70 33.97 5.88 -14.28
N HIS A 71 33.29 5.13 -13.41
CA HIS A 71 31.90 4.70 -13.54
C HIS A 71 31.00 5.64 -12.75
N PHE A 72 30.06 6.30 -13.45
CA PHE A 72 29.09 7.20 -12.84
C PHE A 72 27.68 6.61 -12.89
N THR A 73 27.09 6.41 -11.70
CA THR A 73 25.70 5.97 -11.53
C THR A 73 24.85 7.13 -11.02
N ARG A 74 23.66 7.32 -11.59
CA ARG A 74 22.66 8.26 -11.06
C ARG A 74 21.95 7.63 -9.87
N LEU A 75 21.87 8.33 -8.74
CA LEU A 75 21.21 7.79 -7.53
C LEU A 75 19.68 7.81 -7.60
N ALA A 76 19.09 8.57 -8.53
CA ALA A 76 17.64 8.64 -8.70
C ALA A 76 17.03 7.32 -9.20
N ASP A 77 17.75 6.60 -10.07
CA ASP A 77 17.27 5.39 -10.75
C ASP A 77 18.31 4.25 -10.75
N TYR A 78 19.50 4.48 -10.18
CA TYR A 78 20.64 3.56 -10.20
C TYR A 78 21.08 3.14 -11.60
N LYS A 79 20.88 4.01 -12.60
CA LYS A 79 21.28 3.81 -14.00
C LYS A 79 22.54 4.61 -14.36
N PRO A 80 23.27 4.23 -15.42
CA PRO A 80 24.50 4.89 -15.80
C PRO A 80 24.25 6.32 -16.30
N VAL A 81 25.23 7.20 -16.12
CA VAL A 81 25.25 8.51 -16.78
C VAL A 81 25.67 8.35 -18.24
N GLU A 82 24.72 8.45 -19.17
CA GLU A 82 24.91 8.07 -20.59
C GLU A 82 25.65 9.11 -21.43
N ALA A 83 25.71 10.37 -20.99
CA ALA A 83 26.33 11.46 -21.72
C ALA A 83 26.84 12.53 -20.76
N GLY A 84 27.83 13.32 -21.19
CA GLY A 84 28.39 14.43 -20.41
C GLY A 84 29.89 14.55 -20.57
N THR A 85 30.47 15.46 -19.78
CA THR A 85 31.92 15.68 -19.69
C THR A 85 32.39 15.41 -18.27
N VAL A 86 33.56 14.79 -18.14
CA VAL A 86 34.22 14.59 -16.84
C VAL A 86 35.53 15.36 -16.80
N ASP A 87 35.72 16.16 -15.76
CA ASP A 87 36.98 16.81 -15.42
C ASP A 87 37.62 16.11 -14.22
N VAL A 88 38.81 15.55 -14.39
CA VAL A 88 39.68 15.15 -13.28
C VAL A 88 40.54 16.34 -12.89
N ILE A 89 40.55 16.69 -11.61
CA ILE A 89 41.22 17.88 -11.09
C ILE A 89 42.19 17.44 -9.99
N LEU A 90 43.48 17.74 -10.19
CA LEU A 90 44.53 17.64 -9.18
C LEU A 90 44.84 19.04 -8.66
N SER A 91 44.71 19.25 -7.35
CA SER A 91 44.90 20.55 -6.70
C SER A 91 45.73 20.43 -5.42
N GLY A 92 46.18 21.56 -4.87
CA GLY A 92 47.01 21.56 -3.65
C GLY A 92 48.47 21.12 -3.90
N GLY A 93 49.20 20.86 -2.80
CA GLY A 93 50.59 20.40 -2.85
C GLY A 93 51.61 21.47 -3.30
N ASN A 94 51.32 22.76 -3.12
CA ASN A 94 52.12 23.89 -3.63
C ASN A 94 52.39 23.86 -5.15
N ALA A 95 51.55 23.14 -5.91
CA ALA A 95 51.61 23.05 -7.36
C ALA A 95 50.34 23.65 -8.02
N PRO A 96 50.42 24.15 -9.26
CA PRO A 96 49.25 24.62 -9.99
C PRO A 96 48.16 23.56 -10.09
N THR A 97 46.90 24.00 -10.12
CA THR A 97 45.77 23.10 -10.37
C THR A 97 45.85 22.56 -11.79
N GLU A 98 45.84 21.24 -11.92
CA GLU A 98 45.84 20.54 -13.20
C GLU A 98 44.44 19.97 -13.45
N ARG A 99 43.93 20.14 -14.68
CA ARG A 99 42.60 19.66 -15.09
C ARG A 99 42.70 18.83 -16.37
N PHE A 100 42.10 17.64 -16.35
CA PHE A 100 42.09 16.70 -17.45
C PHE A 100 40.65 16.37 -17.81
N ARG A 101 40.24 16.72 -19.03
CA ARG A 101 38.85 16.60 -19.48
C ARG A 101 38.68 15.44 -20.45
N VAL A 102 37.60 14.68 -20.26
CA VAL A 102 37.03 13.80 -21.28
C VAL A 102 35.63 14.30 -21.64
N SER A 103 35.36 14.42 -22.95
CA SER A 103 34.13 15.07 -23.44
C SER A 103 32.95 14.13 -23.68
N ALA A 104 33.17 12.82 -23.55
CA ALA A 104 32.15 11.79 -23.75
C ALA A 104 32.55 10.47 -23.04
N PRO A 105 31.58 9.65 -22.63
CA PRO A 105 31.86 8.31 -22.12
C PRO A 105 32.31 7.35 -23.23
N ARG A 106 33.09 6.31 -22.86
CA ARG A 106 33.46 5.19 -23.76
C ARG A 106 32.35 4.16 -23.90
N ALA A 107 31.56 3.98 -22.86
CA ALA A 107 30.36 3.15 -22.79
C ALA A 107 29.37 3.80 -21.80
N PRO A 108 28.06 3.47 -21.82
CA PRO A 108 27.10 4.08 -20.90
C PRO A 108 27.60 4.08 -19.45
N GLY A 109 27.79 5.26 -18.86
CA GLY A 109 28.29 5.42 -17.48
C GLY A 109 29.80 5.35 -17.30
N ILE A 110 30.57 4.92 -18.30
CA ILE A 110 32.02 4.67 -18.20
C ILE A 110 32.81 5.77 -18.90
N PHE A 111 33.57 6.53 -18.13
CA PHE A 111 34.44 7.60 -18.62
C PHE A 111 35.90 7.23 -18.40
N ALA A 112 36.73 7.53 -19.40
CA ALA A 112 38.15 7.18 -19.37
C ALA A 112 39.08 8.39 -19.58
N PRO A 113 39.12 9.34 -18.62
CA PRO A 113 40.07 10.44 -18.69
C PRO A 113 41.50 9.95 -18.48
N THR A 114 42.42 10.41 -19.33
CA THR A 114 43.85 10.15 -19.16
C THR A 114 44.50 11.34 -18.47
N VAL A 115 45.09 11.09 -17.31
CA VAL A 115 45.78 12.07 -16.47
C VAL A 115 47.28 11.97 -16.72
N LEU A 116 47.95 13.12 -16.84
CA LEU A 116 49.40 13.24 -17.01
C LEU A 116 49.91 14.27 -16.00
N PRO A 117 50.18 13.85 -14.74
CA PRO A 117 50.60 14.77 -13.69
C PRO A 117 51.94 15.43 -14.01
N ARG A 118 52.06 16.74 -13.75
CA ARG A 118 53.31 17.50 -13.96
C ARG A 118 54.04 17.82 -12.66
N ALA A 119 53.37 17.69 -11.53
CA ALA A 119 53.93 17.96 -10.21
C ALA A 119 53.78 16.75 -9.29
N THR A 120 54.89 16.39 -8.66
CA THR A 120 55.02 15.38 -7.62
C THR A 120 54.49 15.86 -6.27
N GLY A 121 54.16 14.93 -5.38
CA GLY A 121 53.76 15.18 -4.00
C GLY A 121 52.29 14.89 -3.72
N ARG A 122 51.85 15.26 -2.53
CA ARG A 122 50.46 15.04 -2.06
C ARG A 122 49.52 16.08 -2.67
N ARG A 123 48.50 15.61 -3.39
CA ARG A 123 47.57 16.39 -4.20
C ARG A 123 46.14 15.99 -3.86
N ASN A 124 45.21 16.94 -3.85
CA ASN A 124 43.79 16.64 -3.71
C ASN A 124 43.21 16.24 -5.07
N LEU A 125 42.61 15.06 -5.14
CA LEU A 125 41.95 14.51 -6.32
C LEU A 125 40.45 14.75 -6.24
N SER A 126 39.89 15.34 -7.29
CA SER A 126 38.45 15.46 -7.47
C SER A 126 38.02 15.20 -8.90
N LEU A 127 36.80 14.68 -9.07
CA LEU A 127 36.19 14.46 -10.37
C LEU A 127 34.88 15.25 -10.45
N VAL A 128 34.71 16.02 -11.53
CA VAL A 128 33.48 16.78 -11.80
C VAL A 128 32.80 16.20 -13.01
N ILE A 129 31.57 15.71 -12.85
CA ILE A 129 30.70 15.25 -13.94
C ILE A 129 29.70 16.36 -14.26
N THR A 130 29.60 16.71 -15.55
CA THR A 130 28.61 17.64 -16.09
C THR A 130 27.85 16.96 -17.22
N ALA A 131 26.56 16.73 -17.02
CA ALA A 131 25.65 16.06 -17.94
C ALA A 131 24.31 16.83 -18.00
N PRO A 132 23.45 16.59 -19.00
CA PRO A 132 22.15 17.25 -19.09
C PRO A 132 21.34 17.09 -17.79
N GLY A 133 21.07 18.22 -17.10
CA GLY A 133 20.31 18.24 -15.83
C GLY A 133 21.06 17.68 -14.61
N LEU A 134 22.36 17.36 -14.73
CA LEU A 134 23.15 16.72 -13.70
C LEU A 134 24.56 17.33 -13.63
N GLU A 135 24.90 17.92 -12.49
CA GLU A 135 26.25 18.35 -12.17
C GLU A 135 26.61 17.85 -10.77
N ALA A 136 27.77 17.22 -10.65
CA ALA A 136 28.25 16.70 -9.36
C ALA A 136 29.78 16.73 -9.29
N ARG A 137 30.30 17.02 -8.10
CA ARG A 137 31.73 17.02 -7.79
C ARG A 137 32.00 15.97 -6.71
N HIS A 138 32.85 15.01 -7.05
CA HIS A 138 33.33 13.96 -6.13
C HIS A 138 34.71 14.36 -5.62
N GLU A 139 34.84 14.53 -4.31
CA GLU A 139 36.10 14.84 -3.63
C GLU A 139 36.70 13.53 -3.10
N LEU A 140 37.72 12.99 -3.79
CA LEU A 140 38.32 11.70 -3.41
C LEU A 140 39.39 11.85 -2.31
N GLY A 141 39.76 13.08 -1.97
CA GLY A 141 40.73 13.39 -0.92
C GLY A 141 42.17 13.49 -1.44
N GLU A 142 43.12 13.34 -0.53
CA GLU A 142 44.55 13.45 -0.80
C GLU A 142 45.08 12.15 -1.45
N VAL A 143 45.75 12.29 -2.60
CA VAL A 143 46.45 11.22 -3.32
C VAL A 143 47.91 11.61 -3.51
N THR A 144 48.80 10.62 -3.57
CA THR A 144 50.23 10.84 -3.82
C THR A 144 50.52 10.74 -5.31
N VAL A 145 51.15 11.78 -5.88
CA VAL A 145 51.80 11.71 -7.19
C VAL A 145 53.27 11.40 -6.97
N TYR A 146 53.71 10.23 -7.41
CA TYR A 146 55.06 9.72 -7.24
C TYR A 146 56.04 10.34 -8.24
N ASP A 147 57.32 10.39 -7.87
CA ASP A 147 58.41 10.88 -8.72
C ASP A 147 58.69 9.92 -9.88
N ASP A 148 58.67 8.62 -9.61
CA ASP A 148 58.89 7.55 -10.58
C ASP A 148 58.07 6.28 -10.24
N ALA A 149 58.10 5.30 -11.14
CA ALA A 149 57.37 4.05 -10.97
C ALA A 149 57.92 3.16 -9.84
N THR A 150 59.19 3.32 -9.47
CA THR A 150 59.83 2.55 -8.39
C THR A 150 59.31 3.01 -7.03
N ALA A 151 59.21 4.32 -6.82
CA ALA A 151 58.61 4.91 -5.63
C ALA A 151 57.14 4.51 -5.46
N ALA A 152 56.40 4.37 -6.56
CA ALA A 152 55.00 3.89 -6.54
C ALA A 152 54.88 2.41 -6.12
N LEU A 153 55.85 1.56 -6.49
CA LEU A 153 55.89 0.14 -6.08
C LEU A 153 56.29 -0.03 -4.62
N GLU A 154 57.27 0.76 -4.17
CA GLU A 154 57.78 0.69 -2.79
C GLU A 154 56.75 1.16 -1.75
N ALA A 155 55.86 2.08 -2.14
CA ALA A 155 54.75 2.51 -1.29
C ALA A 155 53.75 1.37 -0.97
N GLY A 156 53.79 0.29 -1.76
CA GLY A 156 52.92 -0.87 -1.59
C GLY A 156 51.45 -0.59 -1.93
N PRO A 157 50.59 -1.61 -1.85
CA PRO A 157 49.15 -1.45 -2.08
C PRO A 157 48.56 -0.40 -1.14
N ALA A 158 47.66 0.45 -1.66
CA ALA A 158 46.62 0.99 -0.81
C ALA A 158 45.81 -0.21 -0.27
N ALA A 159 45.42 -0.19 1.00
CA ALA A 159 44.65 -1.28 1.61
C ALA A 159 43.42 -1.60 0.74
N GLY A 160 43.42 -2.76 0.06
CA GLY A 160 42.46 -3.06 -0.99
C GLY A 160 42.22 -4.56 -1.17
N THR A 161 40.94 -4.91 -1.12
CA THR A 161 40.30 -6.24 -1.20
C THR A 161 40.61 -7.21 -0.06
N THR A 162 39.63 -7.34 0.83
CA THR A 162 39.60 -8.40 1.84
C THR A 162 39.21 -9.72 1.15
N GLU A 163 39.93 -10.80 1.44
CA GLU A 163 39.57 -12.14 0.98
C GLU A 163 38.13 -12.48 1.41
N GLY A 164 37.25 -12.84 0.46
CA GLY A 164 35.83 -13.17 0.72
C GLY A 164 34.79 -12.13 0.31
N GLU A 165 35.17 -11.05 -0.39
CA GLU A 165 34.25 -10.10 -1.00
C GLU A 165 33.61 -10.63 -2.30
N ILE A 166 32.35 -10.25 -2.54
CA ILE A 166 31.56 -10.63 -3.71
C ILE A 166 31.64 -9.51 -4.74
N GLY A 167 32.24 -9.81 -5.90
CA GLY A 167 32.26 -8.91 -7.05
C GLY A 167 30.92 -8.88 -7.77
N PHE A 168 30.39 -7.68 -8.01
CA PHE A 168 29.21 -7.45 -8.85
C PHE A 168 29.40 -6.13 -9.61
N LEU A 169 29.75 -6.22 -10.88
CA LEU A 169 30.24 -5.09 -11.70
C LEU A 169 29.14 -4.05 -11.96
N LYS A 170 29.51 -2.80 -12.22
CA LYS A 170 28.57 -1.71 -12.48
C LYS A 170 27.68 -2.00 -13.68
N GLU A 171 28.21 -2.61 -14.72
CA GLU A 171 27.46 -3.02 -15.91
C GLU A 171 26.42 -4.08 -15.60
N GLN A 172 26.69 -4.97 -14.63
CA GLN A 172 25.70 -5.93 -14.11
C GLN A 172 24.66 -5.25 -13.23
N GLN A 173 25.06 -4.29 -12.39
CA GLN A 173 24.14 -3.49 -11.58
C GLN A 173 23.18 -2.68 -12.46
N TRP A 174 23.68 -2.01 -13.49
CA TRP A 174 22.90 -1.14 -14.38
C TRP A 174 21.86 -1.88 -15.22
N THR A 175 22.12 -3.15 -15.54
CA THR A 175 21.19 -4.00 -16.32
C THR A 175 20.13 -4.66 -15.46
N THR A 176 20.21 -4.56 -14.14
CA THR A 176 19.25 -5.13 -13.19
C THR A 176 18.44 -4.03 -12.49
N ASP A 177 17.39 -4.42 -11.76
CA ASP A 177 16.69 -3.51 -10.85
C ASP A 177 17.47 -3.40 -9.53
N PHE A 178 18.63 -2.76 -9.61
CA PHE A 178 19.58 -2.63 -8.51
C PHE A 178 19.36 -1.32 -7.76
N SER A 179 19.43 -1.35 -6.44
CA SER A 179 19.56 -0.14 -5.63
C SER A 179 20.19 -0.48 -4.29
N ILE A 180 20.80 0.52 -3.67
CA ILE A 180 21.30 0.44 -2.30
C ILE A 180 20.59 1.45 -1.41
N GLU A 181 20.52 1.16 -0.12
CA GLU A 181 20.00 2.09 0.89
C GLU A 181 20.93 2.13 2.09
N ALA A 182 21.13 3.31 2.66
CA ALA A 182 21.83 3.44 3.93
C ALA A 182 20.93 2.92 5.07
N VAL A 183 21.49 2.07 5.92
CA VAL A 183 20.83 1.60 7.15
C VAL A 183 20.69 2.79 8.08
N GLN A 184 19.46 3.16 8.41
CA GLN A 184 19.17 4.30 9.27
C GLN A 184 18.09 3.94 10.30
N PRO A 185 18.12 4.57 11.48
CA PRO A 185 17.02 4.48 12.44
C PRO A 185 15.71 4.92 11.79
N ARG A 186 14.65 4.15 11.99
CA ARG A 186 13.28 4.53 11.66
C ARG A 186 12.37 4.18 12.83
N GLU A 187 11.30 4.96 12.96
CA GLU A 187 10.17 4.58 13.80
C GLU A 187 9.45 3.43 13.11
N LEU A 188 9.38 2.29 13.80
CA LEU A 188 8.71 1.10 13.36
C LEU A 188 7.59 0.79 14.34
N ARG A 189 6.46 0.32 13.81
CA ARG A 189 5.32 -0.10 14.63
C ARG A 189 4.99 -1.56 14.35
N GLU A 190 4.89 -2.33 15.42
CA GLU A 190 4.47 -3.72 15.30
C GLU A 190 3.03 -3.78 14.79
N SER A 191 2.80 -4.60 13.76
CA SER A 191 1.47 -4.80 13.20
C SER A 191 1.22 -6.23 12.74
N VAL A 192 -0.05 -6.55 12.59
CA VAL A 192 -0.57 -7.76 11.94
C VAL A 192 -1.41 -7.34 10.75
N ARG A 193 -1.33 -8.10 9.65
CA ARG A 193 -2.17 -7.86 8.49
C ARG A 193 -3.49 -8.60 8.66
N ALA A 194 -4.58 -7.95 8.33
CA ALA A 194 -5.92 -8.51 8.40
C ALA A 194 -6.78 -7.96 7.26
N PRO A 195 -7.54 -8.81 6.55
CA PRO A 195 -8.63 -8.31 5.72
C PRO A 195 -9.62 -7.56 6.62
N ALA A 196 -10.10 -6.42 6.15
CA ALA A 196 -11.02 -5.59 6.90
C ALA A 196 -12.13 -5.06 6.00
N THR A 197 -13.31 -4.85 6.56
CA THR A 197 -14.45 -4.25 5.88
C THR A 197 -14.86 -2.98 6.61
N ILE A 198 -15.13 -1.92 5.86
CA ILE A 198 -15.66 -0.68 6.42
C ILE A 198 -17.18 -0.81 6.60
N ARG A 199 -17.65 -0.66 7.83
CA ARG A 199 -19.05 -0.77 8.22
C ARG A 199 -19.58 0.58 8.75
N PRO A 200 -20.89 0.82 8.69
CA PRO A 200 -21.48 1.85 9.54
C PRO A 200 -21.28 1.48 11.01
N SER A 201 -21.24 2.46 11.91
CA SER A 201 -21.31 2.18 13.34
C SER A 201 -22.60 1.42 13.68
N ALA A 202 -22.68 0.73 14.82
CA ALA A 202 -23.86 -0.06 15.18
C ALA A 202 -25.19 0.73 15.09
N ASP A 203 -25.21 1.97 15.58
CA ASP A 203 -26.36 2.89 15.49
C ASP A 203 -26.28 3.84 14.27
N GLY A 204 -25.31 3.60 13.38
CA GLY A 204 -24.96 4.43 12.23
C GLY A 204 -25.67 4.05 10.94
N ALA A 205 -26.53 3.03 10.95
CA ALA A 205 -27.33 2.65 9.80
C ALA A 205 -28.75 2.27 10.21
N ALA A 206 -29.71 2.58 9.36
CA ALA A 206 -31.09 2.17 9.53
C ALA A 206 -31.74 1.84 8.19
N GLU A 207 -32.37 0.68 8.15
CA GLU A 207 -33.22 0.25 7.05
C GLU A 207 -34.66 0.67 7.35
N VAL A 208 -35.25 1.42 6.41
CA VAL A 208 -36.65 1.82 6.43
C VAL A 208 -37.39 0.88 5.49
N VAL A 209 -38.19 -0.01 6.06
CA VAL A 209 -38.96 -1.01 5.32
C VAL A 209 -40.44 -0.61 5.21
N ALA A 210 -41.12 -1.17 4.21
CA ALA A 210 -42.56 -1.09 4.11
C ALA A 210 -43.21 -1.90 5.24
N THR A 211 -44.20 -1.33 5.91
CA THR A 211 -44.94 -1.98 7.00
C THR A 211 -46.21 -2.69 6.54
N ALA A 212 -46.50 -2.62 5.23
CA ALA A 212 -47.66 -3.22 4.59
C ALA A 212 -47.49 -3.17 3.05
N ALA A 213 -48.18 -4.07 2.35
CA ALA A 213 -48.27 -4.03 0.90
C ALA A 213 -49.03 -2.77 0.42
N GLY A 214 -48.51 -2.09 -0.60
CA GLY A 214 -48.99 -0.76 -0.95
C GLY A 214 -48.36 -0.13 -2.18
N THR A 215 -48.60 1.17 -2.30
CA THR A 215 -47.95 2.03 -3.28
C THR A 215 -47.30 3.20 -2.56
N VAL A 216 -46.03 3.45 -2.85
CA VAL A 216 -45.27 4.56 -2.26
C VAL A 216 -45.61 5.86 -2.99
N ARG A 217 -45.89 6.93 -2.26
CA ARG A 217 -46.26 8.24 -2.79
C ARG A 217 -45.42 9.35 -2.17
N ALA A 218 -44.94 10.27 -2.99
CA ALA A 218 -44.21 11.45 -2.51
C ALA A 218 -45.12 12.41 -1.73
N THR A 219 -44.60 13.01 -0.66
CA THR A 219 -45.22 14.16 0.04
C THR A 219 -44.78 15.51 -0.53
N GLY A 220 -43.95 15.49 -1.57
CA GLY A 220 -43.29 16.64 -2.20
C GLY A 220 -42.28 16.14 -3.24
N GLY A 221 -41.01 16.54 -3.10
CA GLY A 221 -39.90 15.87 -3.80
C GLY A 221 -39.70 14.45 -3.28
N PHE A 222 -39.39 13.49 -4.16
CA PHE A 222 -39.08 12.13 -3.75
C PHE A 222 -37.61 12.03 -3.34
N PRO A 223 -37.27 11.51 -2.14
CA PRO A 223 -35.89 11.43 -1.70
C PRO A 223 -35.04 10.56 -2.63
N ALA A 224 -33.86 11.06 -2.97
CA ALA A 224 -32.92 10.40 -3.85
C ALA A 224 -31.68 9.92 -3.10
N LEU A 225 -30.90 9.06 -3.76
CA LEU A 225 -29.59 8.64 -3.27
C LEU A 225 -28.69 9.86 -3.06
N GLY A 226 -28.05 9.94 -1.90
CA GLY A 226 -27.17 11.06 -1.51
C GLY A 226 -27.88 12.19 -0.76
N ASP A 227 -29.22 12.20 -0.70
CA ASP A 227 -29.95 13.22 0.04
C ASP A 227 -29.71 13.11 1.54
N ARG A 228 -29.52 14.26 2.21
CA ARG A 228 -29.45 14.34 3.66
C ARG A 228 -30.85 14.41 4.27
N VAL A 229 -31.07 13.64 5.32
CA VAL A 229 -32.34 13.56 6.03
C VAL A 229 -32.16 13.76 7.53
N ALA A 230 -33.13 14.43 8.15
CA ALA A 230 -33.18 14.59 9.61
C ALA A 230 -34.00 13.48 10.25
N ARG A 231 -33.71 13.16 11.52
CA ARG A 231 -34.52 12.21 12.31
C ARG A 231 -35.97 12.67 12.37
N GLY A 232 -36.90 11.78 12.05
CA GLY A 232 -38.34 12.03 12.04
C GLY A 232 -38.86 12.72 10.78
N GLN A 233 -38.01 13.07 9.83
CA GLN A 233 -38.41 13.62 8.53
C GLN A 233 -39.25 12.61 7.76
N THR A 234 -40.40 13.05 7.24
CA THR A 234 -41.23 12.23 6.35
C THR A 234 -40.57 12.10 4.98
N LEU A 235 -40.27 10.88 4.57
CA LEU A 235 -39.62 10.54 3.31
C LEU A 235 -40.65 10.26 2.21
N ALA A 236 -41.72 9.55 2.55
CA ALA A 236 -42.80 9.20 1.65
C ALA A 236 -44.08 8.86 2.43
N MET A 237 -45.17 8.65 1.71
CA MET A 237 -46.39 8.02 2.22
C MET A 237 -46.52 6.63 1.61
N LEU A 238 -46.71 5.62 2.44
CA LEU A 238 -47.11 4.29 2.01
C LEU A 238 -48.64 4.24 1.97
N VAL A 239 -49.23 4.14 0.78
CA VAL A 239 -50.67 3.96 0.61
C VAL A 239 -50.95 2.46 0.58
N PRO A 240 -51.52 1.87 1.64
CA PRO A 240 -51.75 0.43 1.65
C PRO A 240 -52.72 0.03 0.55
N ARG A 241 -52.45 -1.08 -0.13
CA ARG A 241 -53.43 -1.70 -1.01
C ARG A 241 -54.38 -2.48 -0.14
N LEU A 242 -55.61 -2.01 -0.04
CA LEU A 242 -56.65 -2.78 0.61
C LEU A 242 -57.00 -3.98 -0.28
N GLY A 243 -57.30 -5.12 0.33
CA GLY A 243 -57.80 -6.29 -0.38
C GLY A 243 -59.10 -5.96 -1.13
N SER A 244 -59.47 -6.80 -2.10
CA SER A 244 -60.62 -6.59 -3.02
C SER A 244 -61.95 -6.24 -2.34
N ASP A 245 -62.11 -6.54 -1.06
CA ASP A 245 -63.37 -6.43 -0.31
C ASP A 245 -63.43 -5.21 0.63
N THR A 246 -62.36 -4.41 0.75
CA THR A 246 -62.32 -3.22 1.60
C THR A 246 -61.75 -2.05 0.81
N ASP A 247 -62.46 -0.93 0.74
CA ASP A 247 -61.95 0.31 0.14
C ASP A 247 -61.94 1.41 1.20
N VAL A 248 -61.07 2.41 1.07
CA VAL A 248 -61.01 3.57 1.97
C VAL A 248 -62.38 4.25 2.07
N ALA A 249 -63.14 4.25 0.96
CA ALA A 249 -64.50 4.75 0.91
C ALA A 249 -65.46 4.01 1.85
N SER A 250 -65.37 2.67 1.95
CA SER A 250 -66.24 1.89 2.85
C SER A 250 -65.88 2.11 4.32
N LEU A 251 -64.59 2.17 4.64
CA LEU A 251 -64.14 2.46 6.01
C LEU A 251 -64.51 3.89 6.47
N GLN A 252 -64.45 4.86 5.56
CA GLN A 252 -64.93 6.22 5.83
C GLN A 252 -66.45 6.26 6.05
N ALA A 253 -67.21 5.49 5.27
CA ALA A 253 -68.66 5.36 5.45
C ALA A 253 -69.01 4.68 6.77
N ASP A 254 -68.28 3.64 7.17
CA ASP A 254 -68.42 2.97 8.47
C ASP A 254 -68.13 3.93 9.63
N LEU A 255 -67.07 4.74 9.52
CA LEU A 255 -66.75 5.75 10.53
C LEU A 255 -67.84 6.83 10.61
N ALA A 256 -68.36 7.29 9.48
CA ALA A 256 -69.47 8.25 9.45
C ALA A 256 -70.76 7.67 10.07
N THR A 257 -71.04 6.39 9.81
CA THR A 257 -72.17 5.67 10.39
C THR A 257 -72.02 5.53 11.90
N ALA A 258 -70.85 5.08 12.37
CA ALA A 258 -70.57 4.93 13.80
C ALA A 258 -70.61 6.27 14.55
N ARG A 259 -70.12 7.37 13.94
CA ARG A 259 -70.26 8.73 14.47
C ARG A 259 -71.72 9.13 14.66
N SER A 260 -72.55 8.86 13.65
CA SER A 260 -73.97 9.21 13.70
C SER A 260 -74.72 8.42 14.76
N GLN A 261 -74.43 7.11 14.90
CA GLN A 261 -75.01 6.26 15.93
C GLN A 261 -74.60 6.66 17.33
N ALA A 262 -73.32 6.99 17.53
CA ALA A 262 -72.82 7.49 18.82
C ALA A 262 -73.49 8.82 19.21
N ALA A 263 -73.65 9.75 18.26
CA ALA A 263 -74.33 11.02 18.49
C ALA A 263 -75.82 10.83 18.89
N LEU A 264 -76.52 9.90 18.24
CA LEU A 264 -77.91 9.57 18.57
C LEU A 264 -78.01 8.95 19.98
N ALA A 265 -77.17 7.97 20.29
CA ALA A 265 -77.19 7.29 21.59
C ALA A 265 -76.79 8.23 22.75
N GLU A 266 -75.89 9.18 22.49
CA GLU A 266 -75.55 10.26 23.41
C GLU A 266 -76.77 11.14 23.72
N ALA A 267 -77.46 11.61 22.67
CA ALA A 267 -78.65 12.45 22.82
C ALA A 267 -79.78 11.73 23.58
N GLU A 268 -80.01 10.45 23.29
CA GLU A 268 -81.04 9.65 23.96
C GLU A 268 -80.68 9.35 25.43
N SER A 269 -79.41 9.02 25.72
CA SER A 269 -78.93 8.89 27.10
C SER A 269 -79.12 10.18 27.88
N ALA A 270 -78.74 11.33 27.32
CA ALA A 270 -78.92 12.63 27.96
C ALA A 270 -80.40 13.01 28.16
N ARG A 271 -81.27 12.60 27.24
CA ARG A 271 -82.73 12.74 27.38
C ARG A 271 -83.26 11.86 28.52
N MET A 272 -82.85 10.60 28.59
CA MET A 272 -83.29 9.68 29.64
C MET A 272 -82.78 10.08 31.03
N GLU A 273 -81.58 10.65 31.13
CA GLU A 273 -81.06 11.21 32.39
C GLU A 273 -81.93 12.37 32.91
N ARG A 274 -82.31 13.31 32.03
CA ARG A 274 -83.22 14.41 32.38
C ARG A 274 -84.60 13.91 32.81
N LEU A 275 -85.16 12.94 32.08
CA LEU A 275 -86.47 12.37 32.41
C LEU A 275 -86.43 11.56 33.72
N TYR A 276 -85.34 10.85 34.00
CA TYR A 276 -85.17 10.10 35.24
C TYR A 276 -85.05 11.04 36.44
N ALA A 277 -84.33 12.16 36.30
CA ALA A 277 -84.27 13.21 37.33
C ALA A 277 -85.65 13.82 37.66
N GLN A 278 -86.56 13.80 36.69
CA GLN A 278 -87.97 14.21 36.84
C GLN A 278 -88.89 13.05 37.28
N GLN A 279 -88.35 11.87 37.60
CA GLN A 279 -89.08 10.65 37.95
C GLN A 279 -90.06 10.15 36.85
N ALA A 280 -89.84 10.55 35.59
CA ALA A 280 -90.74 10.27 34.46
C ALA A 280 -90.41 8.97 33.70
N VAL A 281 -89.27 8.32 33.99
CA VAL A 281 -88.85 7.04 33.41
C VAL A 281 -88.24 6.12 34.48
N SER A 282 -88.26 4.80 34.24
CA SER A 282 -87.68 3.84 35.19
C SER A 282 -86.15 3.81 35.13
N GLN A 283 -85.51 3.41 36.24
CA GLN A 283 -84.06 3.24 36.32
C GLN A 283 -83.54 2.28 35.23
N ARG A 284 -84.26 1.19 34.98
CA ARG A 284 -83.94 0.24 33.90
C ARG A 284 -83.83 0.92 32.54
N ARG A 285 -84.74 1.84 32.20
CA ARG A 285 -84.70 2.57 30.91
C ARG A 285 -83.49 3.48 30.81
N LEU A 286 -83.11 4.13 31.91
CA LEU A 286 -81.88 4.93 31.96
C LEU A 286 -80.63 4.06 31.78
N GLU A 287 -80.56 2.91 32.46
CA GLU A 287 -79.45 1.96 32.34
C GLU A 287 -79.34 1.38 30.93
N GLU A 288 -80.47 1.03 30.29
CA GLU A 288 -80.53 0.62 28.88
C GLU A 288 -79.94 1.70 27.95
N ALA A 289 -80.33 2.97 28.13
CA ALA A 289 -79.84 4.08 27.31
C ALA A 289 -78.33 4.36 27.53
N ARG A 290 -77.86 4.28 28.78
CA ARG A 290 -76.42 4.40 29.11
C ARG A 290 -75.60 3.26 28.52
N ALA A 291 -76.10 2.03 28.58
CA ALA A 291 -75.45 0.89 27.97
C ALA A 291 -75.37 1.04 26.44
N ALA A 292 -76.46 1.47 25.80
CA ALA A 292 -76.49 1.74 24.36
C ALA A 292 -75.48 2.82 23.94
N ARG A 293 -75.38 3.92 24.70
CA ARG A 293 -74.36 4.97 24.51
C ARG A 293 -72.94 4.39 24.59
N LYS A 294 -72.65 3.60 25.61
CA LYS A 294 -71.32 2.99 25.79
C LYS A 294 -70.94 2.07 24.63
N VAL A 295 -71.88 1.27 24.12
CA VAL A 295 -71.67 0.41 22.95
C VAL A 295 -71.40 1.25 21.70
N ALA A 296 -72.20 2.27 21.44
CA ALA A 296 -72.04 3.13 20.26
C ALA A 296 -70.72 3.91 20.28
N GLN A 297 -70.27 4.37 21.46
CA GLN A 297 -68.96 5.00 21.64
C GLN A 297 -67.81 4.03 21.36
N ALA A 298 -67.90 2.79 21.84
CA ALA A 298 -66.90 1.76 21.55
C ALA A 298 -66.83 1.43 20.05
N GLN A 299 -67.97 1.37 19.36
CA GLN A 299 -68.02 1.18 17.91
C GLN A 299 -67.41 2.35 17.13
N LEU A 300 -67.67 3.59 17.55
CA LEU A 300 -67.04 4.78 16.99
C LEU A 300 -65.52 4.72 17.16
N GLN A 301 -65.03 4.39 18.35
CA GLN A 301 -63.61 4.24 18.60
C GLN A 301 -62.99 3.17 17.69
N ALA A 302 -63.59 1.97 17.63
CA ALA A 302 -63.11 0.88 16.78
C ALA A 302 -63.13 1.22 15.27
N ALA A 303 -64.11 2.01 14.80
CA ALA A 303 -64.11 2.52 13.43
C ALA A 303 -63.01 3.57 13.20
N GLY A 304 -62.75 4.44 14.18
CA GLY A 304 -61.67 5.43 14.14
C GLY A 304 -60.30 4.78 14.09
N ASP A 305 -60.07 3.76 14.92
CA ASP A 305 -58.81 3.02 14.98
C ASP A 305 -58.50 2.35 13.63
N ARG A 306 -59.50 1.70 13.02
CA ARG A 306 -59.37 1.08 11.69
C ARG A 306 -58.98 2.08 10.59
N VAL A 307 -59.55 3.29 10.59
CA VAL A 307 -59.17 4.34 9.63
C VAL A 307 -57.78 4.90 9.93
N SER A 308 -57.41 5.02 11.21
CA SER A 308 -56.09 5.52 11.61
C SER A 308 -54.95 4.59 11.24
N GLN A 309 -55.17 3.27 11.27
CA GLN A 309 -54.21 2.25 10.87
C GLN A 309 -53.80 2.35 9.39
N LEU A 310 -54.66 2.93 8.54
CA LEU A 310 -54.39 3.19 7.13
C LEU A 310 -53.83 4.61 6.88
N GLY A 311 -53.40 5.29 7.94
CA GLY A 311 -52.84 6.64 7.85
C GLY A 311 -53.87 7.77 7.87
N GLY A 312 -55.06 7.51 8.39
CA GLY A 312 -56.09 8.53 8.62
C GLY A 312 -56.70 9.12 7.35
N SER A 313 -57.22 10.36 7.43
CA SER A 313 -57.82 11.07 6.30
C SER A 313 -56.83 11.46 5.19
N SER A 314 -55.52 11.34 5.46
CA SER A 314 -54.42 11.56 4.50
C SER A 314 -54.22 10.41 3.51
N GLY A 315 -54.86 9.25 3.74
CA GLY A 315 -54.85 8.13 2.80
C GLY A 315 -53.52 7.40 2.66
N GLY A 316 -52.67 7.39 3.69
CA GLY A 316 -51.42 6.62 3.70
C GLY A 316 -50.61 6.75 5.00
N ILE A 317 -49.78 5.77 5.29
CA ILE A 317 -48.89 5.70 6.45
C ILE A 317 -47.62 6.51 6.16
N ALA A 318 -47.27 7.46 7.03
CA ALA A 318 -46.07 8.27 6.85
C ALA A 318 -44.80 7.44 7.10
N VAL A 319 -43.98 7.28 6.07
CA VAL A 319 -42.66 6.65 6.15
C VAL A 319 -41.67 7.71 6.62
N LYS A 320 -41.13 7.55 7.82
CA LYS A 320 -40.24 8.53 8.46
C LYS A 320 -38.81 7.99 8.60
N ALA A 321 -37.84 8.89 8.53
CA ALA A 321 -36.45 8.57 8.84
C ALA A 321 -36.27 8.28 10.34
N PRO A 322 -35.82 7.07 10.76
CA PRO A 322 -35.61 6.73 12.17
C PRO A 322 -34.39 7.45 12.78
N MET A 323 -33.44 7.88 11.96
CA MET A 323 -32.21 8.58 12.32
C MET A 323 -31.90 9.70 11.32
N ALA A 324 -30.99 10.60 11.71
CA ALA A 324 -30.42 11.58 10.78
C ALA A 324 -29.26 10.93 10.00
N GLY A 325 -29.06 11.31 8.75
CA GLY A 325 -28.00 10.76 7.92
C GLY A 325 -28.19 11.06 6.44
N MET A 326 -27.58 10.22 5.61
CA MET A 326 -27.67 10.28 4.15
C MET A 326 -28.38 9.03 3.63
N ILE A 327 -29.21 9.17 2.60
CA ILE A 327 -29.81 8.03 1.91
C ILE A 327 -28.73 7.33 1.07
N ALA A 328 -28.26 6.17 1.54
CA ALA A 328 -27.29 5.33 0.84
C ALA A 328 -27.92 4.49 -0.28
N LEU A 329 -29.17 4.07 -0.09
CA LEU A 329 -29.92 3.28 -1.07
C LEU A 329 -31.40 3.67 -1.03
N ALA A 330 -32.00 3.79 -2.21
CA ALA A 330 -33.43 4.01 -2.40
C ALA A 330 -33.90 3.20 -3.62
N PRO A 331 -34.24 1.91 -3.47
CA PRO A 331 -34.62 1.06 -4.60
C PRO A 331 -36.06 1.32 -5.08
N VAL A 332 -36.82 2.17 -4.37
CA VAL A 332 -38.18 2.56 -4.72
C VAL A 332 -38.23 3.93 -5.38
N SER A 333 -39.30 4.19 -6.11
CA SER A 333 -39.61 5.47 -6.74
C SER A 333 -41.03 5.89 -6.39
N ASN A 334 -41.37 7.15 -6.67
CA ASN A 334 -42.75 7.60 -6.53
C ASN A 334 -43.68 6.77 -7.43
N GLY A 335 -44.70 6.15 -6.84
CA GLY A 335 -45.63 5.24 -7.51
C GLY A 335 -45.21 3.77 -7.48
N SER A 336 -44.07 3.41 -6.88
CA SER A 336 -43.65 2.00 -6.75
C SER A 336 -44.64 1.17 -5.94
N ALA A 337 -44.95 -0.01 -6.45
CA ALA A 337 -45.57 -1.10 -5.72
C ALA A 337 -44.57 -1.69 -4.72
N VAL A 338 -44.99 -1.95 -3.49
CA VAL A 338 -44.17 -2.60 -2.46
C VAL A 338 -44.99 -3.61 -1.68
N GLU A 339 -44.35 -4.65 -1.17
CA GLU A 339 -44.90 -5.65 -0.25
C GLU A 339 -44.44 -5.37 1.19
N ASP A 340 -45.02 -6.07 2.16
CA ASP A 340 -44.58 -5.97 3.56
C ASP A 340 -43.13 -6.46 3.73
N GLY A 341 -42.29 -5.67 4.40
CA GLY A 341 -40.88 -5.94 4.59
C GLY A 341 -39.96 -5.46 3.46
N ASP A 342 -40.48 -4.96 2.34
CA ASP A 342 -39.65 -4.43 1.25
C ASP A 342 -38.82 -3.22 1.72
N LEU A 343 -37.53 -3.19 1.37
CA LEU A 343 -36.65 -2.06 1.68
C LEU A 343 -37.07 -0.83 0.88
N LEU A 344 -37.38 0.27 1.58
CA LEU A 344 -37.72 1.56 0.96
C LEU A 344 -36.51 2.49 0.92
N PHE A 345 -35.81 2.64 2.05
CA PHE A 345 -34.64 3.50 2.15
C PHE A 345 -33.62 2.89 3.09
N HIS A 346 -32.34 2.96 2.74
CA HIS A 346 -31.24 2.69 3.65
C HIS A 346 -30.57 4.02 3.99
N ILE A 347 -30.63 4.41 5.25
CA ILE A 347 -30.06 5.66 5.75
C ILE A 347 -28.80 5.33 6.53
N VAL A 348 -27.71 6.05 6.24
CA VAL A 348 -26.42 5.85 6.91
C VAL A 348 -25.91 7.18 7.45
N ASN A 349 -25.40 7.15 8.68
CA ASN A 349 -24.57 8.21 9.23
C ASN A 349 -23.10 7.89 8.90
N ARG A 350 -22.40 8.89 8.36
CA ARG A 350 -20.97 8.79 7.99
C ARG A 350 -20.05 9.52 8.96
N ASP A 351 -20.60 10.19 9.97
CA ASP A 351 -19.82 10.93 10.98
C ASP A 351 -18.89 9.99 11.77
N GLU A 352 -19.30 8.72 11.92
CA GLU A 352 -18.48 7.66 12.50
C GLU A 352 -18.66 6.38 11.67
N LEU A 353 -17.55 5.82 11.18
CA LEU A 353 -17.53 4.52 10.50
C LEU A 353 -16.64 3.55 11.26
N TRP A 354 -16.90 2.26 11.13
CA TRP A 354 -16.10 1.22 11.75
C TRP A 354 -15.22 0.52 10.71
N LEU A 355 -13.95 0.34 11.03
CA LEU A 355 -13.07 -0.60 10.36
C LEU A 355 -13.14 -1.92 11.14
N GLU A 356 -13.77 -2.93 10.55
CA GLU A 356 -13.86 -4.28 11.12
C GLU A 356 -12.78 -5.16 10.49
N ALA A 357 -11.68 -5.40 11.21
CA ALA A 357 -10.53 -6.18 10.74
C ALA A 357 -10.57 -7.61 11.29
N HIS A 358 -10.43 -8.61 10.43
CA HIS A 358 -10.45 -10.02 10.78
C HIS A 358 -9.02 -10.58 10.94
N VAL A 359 -8.52 -10.57 12.17
CA VAL A 359 -7.14 -11.00 12.47
C VAL A 359 -7.09 -12.52 12.60
N SER A 360 -6.13 -13.17 11.96
CA SER A 360 -5.95 -14.63 12.04
C SER A 360 -5.76 -15.10 13.48
N GLU A 361 -6.30 -16.27 13.82
CA GLU A 361 -6.06 -16.94 15.10
C GLU A 361 -4.57 -17.06 15.47
N ALA A 362 -3.68 -17.24 14.49
CA ALA A 362 -2.24 -17.33 14.74
C ALA A 362 -1.64 -16.02 15.30
N ASP A 363 -2.23 -14.89 14.94
CA ASP A 363 -1.83 -13.55 15.36
C ASP A 363 -2.68 -13.01 16.51
N ALA A 364 -3.77 -13.69 16.89
CA ALA A 364 -4.70 -13.24 17.91
C ALA A 364 -4.03 -13.03 19.28
N ALA A 365 -3.03 -13.84 19.62
CA ALA A 365 -2.26 -13.68 20.86
C ALA A 365 -1.46 -12.36 20.91
N ARG A 366 -1.23 -11.70 19.77
CA ARG A 366 -0.53 -10.41 19.67
C ARG A 366 -1.48 -9.22 19.86
N LEU A 367 -2.79 -9.44 19.94
CA LEU A 367 -3.81 -8.38 20.08
C LEU A 367 -4.07 -7.95 21.53
N GLU A 368 -3.07 -8.00 22.42
CA GLU A 368 -3.28 -7.68 23.83
C GLU A 368 -3.80 -6.25 24.05
N SER A 369 -3.29 -5.28 23.28
CA SER A 369 -3.69 -3.86 23.38
C SER A 369 -3.52 -3.15 22.04
N PRO A 370 -4.40 -3.40 21.07
CA PRO A 370 -4.25 -2.81 19.75
C PRO A 370 -4.47 -1.30 19.79
N THR A 371 -3.51 -0.54 19.26
CA THR A 371 -3.44 0.92 19.43
C THR A 371 -3.98 1.71 18.24
N GLY A 372 -4.36 1.01 17.17
CA GLY A 372 -4.90 1.59 15.96
C GLY A 372 -4.78 0.64 14.77
N ALA A 373 -5.06 1.16 13.59
CA ALA A 373 -4.88 0.44 12.33
C ALA A 373 -4.47 1.39 11.21
N SER A 374 -3.93 0.85 10.13
CA SER A 374 -3.73 1.59 8.88
C SER A 374 -4.14 0.75 7.69
N PHE A 375 -4.68 1.37 6.65
CA PHE A 375 -5.04 0.68 5.42
C PHE A 375 -4.84 1.60 4.22
N GLU A 376 -4.60 1.00 3.06
CA GLU A 376 -4.44 1.73 1.81
C GLU A 376 -5.75 1.68 1.02
N LEU A 377 -6.13 2.81 0.43
CA LEU A 377 -7.25 2.90 -0.49
C LEU A 377 -6.73 3.20 -1.89
N PRO A 378 -7.17 2.46 -2.92
CA PRO A 378 -6.85 2.80 -4.30
C PRO A 378 -7.26 4.25 -4.61
N GLY A 379 -6.31 5.07 -5.06
CA GLY A 379 -6.56 6.48 -5.42
C GLY A 379 -6.26 7.51 -4.32
N LEU A 380 -5.78 7.08 -3.14
CA LEU A 380 -5.17 7.98 -2.16
C LEU A 380 -3.64 7.89 -2.23
N ASP A 381 -2.96 9.03 -2.11
CA ASP A 381 -1.49 9.12 -2.13
C ASP A 381 -0.84 8.64 -0.83
N ALA A 382 -1.63 8.47 0.23
CA ALA A 382 -1.18 8.06 1.55
C ALA A 382 -2.15 7.06 2.19
N PRO A 383 -1.65 6.12 3.03
CA PRO A 383 -2.52 5.24 3.80
C PRO A 383 -3.40 6.03 4.77
N VAL A 384 -4.62 5.55 4.97
CA VAL A 384 -5.50 6.03 6.04
C VAL A 384 -5.01 5.41 7.34
N GLU A 385 -4.74 6.25 8.33
CA GLU A 385 -4.35 5.80 9.67
C GLU A 385 -5.45 6.12 10.68
N ILE A 386 -5.80 5.12 11.48
CA ILE A 386 -6.66 5.22 12.66
C ILE A 386 -5.75 5.13 13.88
N ARG A 387 -5.70 6.21 14.66
CA ARG A 387 -4.96 6.26 15.92
C ARG A 387 -5.95 6.49 17.05
N THR A 388 -5.95 5.57 18.00
CA THR A 388 -6.88 5.60 19.15
C THR A 388 -6.74 6.83 20.04
N ALA A 389 -5.62 7.56 19.92
CA ALA A 389 -5.35 8.79 20.65
C ALA A 389 -5.73 10.08 19.89
N ASP A 390 -5.98 9.99 18.57
CA ASP A 390 -6.11 11.17 17.70
C ASP A 390 -7.46 11.24 16.98
N ASN A 391 -7.75 10.25 16.13
CA ASN A 391 -8.84 10.31 15.12
C ASN A 391 -9.70 9.05 15.07
N GLY A 392 -9.69 8.28 16.15
CA GLY A 392 -10.52 7.10 16.28
C GLY A 392 -10.43 6.48 17.66
N ARG A 393 -11.07 5.33 17.84
CA ARG A 393 -11.01 4.55 19.08
C ARG A 393 -11.12 3.05 18.81
N LEU A 394 -10.61 2.25 19.72
CA LEU A 394 -10.87 0.81 19.73
C LEU A 394 -12.30 0.61 20.25
N VAL A 395 -13.18 0.06 19.41
CA VAL A 395 -14.55 -0.31 19.79
C VAL A 395 -14.53 -1.63 20.55
N GLY A 396 -13.75 -2.59 20.07
CA GLY A 396 -13.56 -3.86 20.76
C GLY A 396 -12.71 -4.87 19.99
N VAL A 397 -12.25 -5.87 20.72
CA VAL A 397 -11.62 -7.08 20.19
C VAL A 397 -12.56 -8.24 20.50
N GLY A 398 -12.86 -9.07 19.50
CA GLY A 398 -13.74 -10.22 19.64
C GLY A 398 -13.20 -11.21 20.68
N GLY A 399 -14.08 -11.69 21.55
CA GLY A 399 -13.72 -12.69 22.58
C GLY A 399 -13.79 -14.14 22.10
N MET A 400 -14.13 -14.38 20.83
CA MET A 400 -14.30 -15.70 20.24
C MET A 400 -13.69 -15.74 18.84
N ILE A 401 -13.11 -16.89 18.49
CA ILE A 401 -12.64 -17.17 17.14
C ILE A 401 -13.83 -17.60 16.30
N ASP A 402 -14.02 -16.96 15.16
CA ASP A 402 -15.00 -17.36 14.17
C ASP A 402 -14.58 -18.72 13.55
N PRO A 403 -15.44 -19.76 13.59
CA PRO A 403 -15.06 -21.12 13.19
C PRO A 403 -14.88 -21.28 11.67
N GLU A 404 -15.48 -20.41 10.86
CA GLU A 404 -15.42 -20.48 9.40
C GLU A 404 -14.18 -19.77 8.87
N SER A 405 -13.94 -18.53 9.32
CA SER A 405 -12.81 -17.70 8.91
C SER A 405 -11.53 -17.94 9.72
N ARG A 406 -11.60 -18.65 10.86
CA ARG A 406 -10.49 -18.83 11.82
C ARG A 406 -9.85 -17.50 12.22
N SER A 407 -10.69 -16.49 12.44
CA SER A 407 -10.27 -15.12 12.73
C SER A 407 -10.96 -14.55 13.97
N VAL A 408 -10.38 -13.48 14.52
CA VAL A 408 -10.94 -12.67 15.60
C VAL A 408 -11.20 -11.27 15.05
N PRO A 409 -12.43 -10.74 15.15
CA PRO A 409 -12.72 -9.38 14.70
C PRO A 409 -12.11 -8.34 15.65
N VAL A 410 -11.48 -7.32 15.09
CA VAL A 410 -10.99 -6.14 15.79
C VAL A 410 -11.65 -4.93 15.15
N ILE A 411 -12.41 -4.18 15.94
CA ILE A 411 -13.24 -3.08 15.44
C ILE A 411 -12.65 -1.76 15.93
N PHE A 412 -12.32 -0.89 14.98
CA PHE A 412 -11.94 0.50 15.26
C PHE A 412 -13.00 1.46 14.72
N ALA A 413 -13.39 2.44 15.52
CA ALA A 413 -14.18 3.56 15.05
C ALA A 413 -13.25 4.64 14.47
N MET A 414 -13.65 5.18 13.33
CA MET A 414 -13.05 6.29 12.62
C MET A 414 -13.99 7.48 12.69
N ASP A 415 -13.50 8.58 13.24
CA ASP A 415 -14.27 9.82 13.34
C ASP A 415 -14.04 10.65 12.08
N ASP A 416 -15.13 11.11 11.45
CA ASP A 416 -15.14 11.87 10.19
C ASP A 416 -14.17 11.33 9.11
N PRO A 417 -14.37 10.08 8.64
CA PRO A 417 -13.47 9.40 7.68
C PRO A 417 -13.37 10.07 6.30
N GLY A 418 -14.11 11.15 6.05
CA GLY A 418 -14.14 11.86 4.79
C GLY A 418 -14.97 11.16 3.69
N PRO A 419 -15.15 11.82 2.53
CA PRO A 419 -16.10 11.38 1.51
C PRO A 419 -15.62 10.17 0.69
N HIS A 420 -14.31 9.90 0.66
CA HIS A 420 -13.68 8.89 -0.20
C HIS A 420 -13.81 7.46 0.32
N ILE A 421 -14.13 7.28 1.60
CA ILE A 421 -14.26 5.98 2.25
C ILE A 421 -15.69 5.47 2.04
N ALA A 422 -15.84 4.39 1.27
CA ALA A 422 -17.15 3.80 0.99
C ALA A 422 -17.53 2.76 2.05
N LEU A 423 -18.84 2.66 2.31
CA LEU A 423 -19.40 1.57 3.13
C LEU A 423 -19.30 0.24 2.40
N ASN A 424 -19.11 -0.83 3.16
CA ASN A 424 -18.90 -2.20 2.67
C ASN A 424 -17.68 -2.33 1.74
N GLN A 425 -16.73 -1.40 1.82
CA GLN A 425 -15.47 -1.49 1.11
C GLN A 425 -14.52 -2.42 1.86
N ASP A 426 -13.97 -3.40 1.14
CA ASP A 426 -12.95 -4.30 1.66
C ASP A 426 -11.55 -3.70 1.44
N VAL A 427 -10.72 -3.78 2.47
CA VAL A 427 -9.35 -3.24 2.50
C VAL A 427 -8.41 -4.22 3.19
N GLU A 428 -7.12 -4.16 2.87
CA GLU A 428 -6.09 -4.84 3.66
C GLU A 428 -5.62 -3.88 4.76
N ALA A 429 -5.96 -4.19 6.01
CA ALA A 429 -5.58 -3.39 7.16
C ALA A 429 -4.34 -3.97 7.85
N ARG A 430 -3.50 -3.07 8.36
CA ARG A 430 -2.45 -3.35 9.34
C ARG A 430 -2.96 -2.92 10.71
N VAL A 431 -3.32 -3.87 11.56
CA VAL A 431 -3.70 -3.62 12.96
C VAL A 431 -2.44 -3.48 13.79
N PHE A 432 -2.29 -2.36 14.49
CA PHE A 432 -1.12 -2.07 15.31
C PHE A 432 -1.22 -2.83 16.64
N THR A 433 -0.27 -3.73 16.90
CA THR A 433 -0.25 -4.63 18.07
C THR A 433 0.65 -4.14 19.20
N GLY A 434 1.48 -3.13 18.94
CA GLY A 434 2.44 -2.62 19.91
C GLY A 434 2.74 -1.13 19.75
N GLY A 435 3.61 -0.62 20.61
CA GLY A 435 4.09 0.76 20.56
C GLY A 435 5.01 1.02 19.37
N MET A 436 5.20 2.31 19.07
CA MET A 436 6.29 2.75 18.18
C MET A 436 7.63 2.55 18.87
N ARG A 437 8.61 2.09 18.10
CA ARG A 437 9.99 1.93 18.55
C ARG A 437 10.95 2.35 17.46
N SER A 438 11.98 3.07 17.85
CA SER A 438 13.06 3.49 16.96
C SER A 438 14.09 2.38 16.85
N GLY A 439 14.40 1.95 15.62
CA GLY A 439 15.39 0.91 15.38
C GLY A 439 16.01 1.04 13.99
N LEU A 440 17.20 0.45 13.80
CA LEU A 440 17.77 0.32 12.46
C LEU A 440 16.82 -0.50 11.59
N SER A 441 16.62 -0.09 10.34
CA SER A 441 15.71 -0.78 9.45
C SER A 441 16.28 -0.97 8.06
N VAL A 442 15.91 -2.08 7.43
CA VAL A 442 16.22 -2.39 6.04
C VAL A 442 14.94 -2.75 5.28
N PRO A 443 14.87 -2.46 3.97
CA PRO A 443 13.79 -2.95 3.13
C PRO A 443 13.68 -4.47 3.17
N VAL A 444 12.48 -5.00 3.06
CA VAL A 444 12.22 -6.45 2.93
C VAL A 444 12.98 -7.03 1.74
N GLY A 445 13.10 -6.30 0.64
CA GLY A 445 13.85 -6.70 -0.55
C GLY A 445 15.37 -6.84 -0.34
N ALA A 446 15.91 -6.29 0.76
CA ALA A 446 17.33 -6.42 1.09
C ALA A 446 17.68 -7.75 1.77
N VAL A 447 16.68 -8.42 2.35
CA VAL A 447 16.87 -9.63 3.15
C VAL A 447 16.71 -10.85 2.26
N ILE A 448 17.77 -11.67 2.19
CA ILE A 448 17.76 -12.95 1.51
C ILE A 448 17.79 -14.09 2.54
N ASP A 449 17.01 -15.13 2.28
CA ASP A 449 17.18 -16.41 2.97
C ASP A 449 18.23 -17.23 2.22
N ASP A 450 19.35 -17.49 2.88
CA ASP A 450 20.47 -18.22 2.32
C ASP A 450 20.82 -19.40 3.24
N GLY A 451 20.28 -20.58 2.88
CA GLY A 451 20.46 -21.80 3.66
C GLY A 451 19.79 -21.78 5.03
N GLY A 452 18.65 -21.09 5.18
CA GLY A 452 17.94 -20.94 6.45
C GLY A 452 18.48 -19.82 7.34
N GLN A 453 19.47 -19.06 6.88
CA GLN A 453 19.97 -17.87 7.54
C GLN A 453 19.48 -16.60 6.82
N ARG A 454 19.00 -15.62 7.59
CA ARG A 454 18.67 -14.29 7.07
C ARG A 454 19.96 -13.50 6.88
N VAL A 455 20.21 -13.04 5.66
CA VAL A 455 21.40 -12.28 5.29
C VAL A 455 21.06 -11.05 4.49
N VAL A 456 21.96 -10.06 4.53
CA VAL A 456 21.95 -8.91 3.64
C VAL A 456 23.32 -8.76 2.97
N TYR A 457 23.37 -8.02 1.87
CA TYR A 457 24.62 -7.69 1.18
C TYR A 457 24.98 -6.24 1.46
N VAL A 458 26.08 -6.04 2.18
CA VAL A 458 26.62 -4.71 2.53
C VAL A 458 27.67 -4.32 1.51
N MET A 459 27.55 -3.13 0.95
CA MET A 459 28.50 -2.56 0.00
C MET A 459 29.81 -2.18 0.70
N ARG A 460 30.93 -2.69 0.18
CA ARG A 460 32.31 -2.36 0.61
C ARG A 460 33.01 -1.45 -0.38
N GLY A 461 32.70 -1.62 -1.67
CA GLY A 461 33.11 -0.74 -2.76
C GLY A 461 32.06 -0.73 -3.87
N GLY A 462 32.24 0.11 -4.89
CA GLY A 462 31.32 0.29 -6.02
C GLY A 462 30.83 -1.01 -6.62
N GLU A 463 31.70 -2.02 -6.63
CA GLU A 463 31.45 -3.34 -7.20
C GLU A 463 31.74 -4.48 -6.21
N SER A 464 32.00 -4.16 -4.94
CA SER A 464 32.34 -5.14 -3.91
C SER A 464 31.31 -5.17 -2.79
N PHE A 465 30.85 -6.37 -2.45
CA PHE A 465 29.82 -6.61 -1.45
C PHE A 465 30.25 -7.70 -0.46
N SER A 466 29.85 -7.56 0.81
CA SER A 466 30.03 -8.61 1.82
C SER A 466 28.69 -9.19 2.23
N ARG A 467 28.61 -10.52 2.34
CA ARG A 467 27.47 -11.23 2.93
C ARG A 467 27.49 -11.05 4.44
N VAL A 468 26.44 -10.46 5.00
CA VAL A 468 26.33 -10.20 6.44
C VAL A 468 25.09 -10.90 7.00
N PRO A 469 25.25 -11.85 7.94
CA PRO A 469 24.12 -12.41 8.68
C PRO A 469 23.47 -11.35 9.55
N VAL A 470 22.14 -11.33 9.60
CA VAL A 470 21.39 -10.35 10.39
C VAL A 470 20.38 -11.03 11.29
N ARG A 471 20.21 -10.48 12.49
CA ARG A 471 19.09 -10.82 13.36
C ARG A 471 18.02 -9.76 13.18
N LEU A 472 16.87 -10.17 12.66
CA LEU A 472 15.75 -9.27 12.39
C LEU A 472 14.79 -9.22 13.57
N GLY A 473 14.17 -8.06 13.76
CA GLY A 473 13.12 -7.82 14.74
C GLY A 473 11.75 -7.82 14.08
N LEU A 474 10.92 -6.86 14.48
CA LEU A 474 9.58 -6.74 13.93
C LEU A 474 9.61 -6.33 12.45
N ARG A 475 8.54 -6.69 11.75
CA ARG A 475 8.28 -6.23 10.39
C ARG A 475 7.22 -5.13 10.44
N ASP A 476 7.52 -3.99 9.82
CA ASP A 476 6.56 -2.92 9.62
C ASP A 476 6.44 -2.66 8.12
N GLY A 477 5.31 -3.05 7.54
CA GLY A 477 5.05 -2.90 6.11
C GLY A 477 6.10 -3.59 5.22
N ASP A 478 6.87 -2.79 4.50
CA ASP A 478 7.92 -3.16 3.57
C ASP A 478 9.32 -3.14 4.19
N ARG A 479 9.44 -3.01 5.51
CA ARG A 479 10.73 -2.98 6.22
C ARG A 479 10.81 -3.99 7.36
N TYR A 480 12.04 -4.44 7.62
CA TYR A 480 12.40 -5.17 8.82
C TYR A 480 13.22 -4.28 9.75
N GLU A 481 12.95 -4.41 11.04
CA GLU A 481 13.88 -3.99 12.07
C GLU A 481 15.13 -4.88 12.06
N VAL A 482 16.29 -4.27 12.28
CA VAL A 482 17.58 -4.95 12.42
C VAL A 482 18.03 -4.83 13.87
N LEU A 483 18.16 -5.98 14.53
CA LEU A 483 18.59 -6.07 15.92
C LEU A 483 20.11 -6.29 16.03
N GLU A 484 20.70 -7.06 15.12
CA GLU A 484 22.14 -7.32 15.06
C GLU A 484 22.62 -7.51 13.61
N GLY A 485 23.91 -7.27 13.39
CA GLY A 485 24.63 -7.53 12.13
C GLY A 485 24.93 -6.28 11.31
N LEU A 486 24.18 -5.19 11.49
CA LEU A 486 24.38 -3.94 10.77
C LEU A 486 24.59 -2.75 11.69
N GLU A 487 25.27 -1.75 11.16
CA GLU A 487 25.51 -0.47 11.82
C GLU A 487 24.86 0.67 11.02
N ALA A 488 24.54 1.77 11.70
CA ALA A 488 24.00 2.96 11.05
C ALA A 488 24.97 3.51 9.98
N GLY A 489 24.43 3.88 8.82
CA GLY A 489 25.18 4.43 7.71
C GLY A 489 25.76 3.41 6.74
N GLN A 490 25.81 2.12 7.11
CA GLN A 490 26.19 1.05 6.16
C GLN A 490 25.21 1.01 5.00
N ARG A 491 25.69 0.79 3.77
CA ARG A 491 24.83 0.70 2.58
C ARG A 491 24.55 -0.76 2.27
N VAL A 492 23.27 -1.13 2.30
CA VAL A 492 22.80 -2.47 1.93
C VAL A 492 22.16 -2.46 0.55
N VAL A 493 22.25 -3.58 -0.16
CA VAL A 493 21.52 -3.79 -1.41
C VAL A 493 20.03 -3.89 -1.10
N SER A 494 19.25 -2.87 -1.44
CA SER A 494 17.80 -2.78 -1.19
C SER A 494 16.96 -3.46 -2.27
N ARG A 495 17.46 -3.45 -3.52
CA ARG A 495 16.90 -4.20 -4.66
C ARG A 495 18.05 -4.83 -5.43
N GLY A 496 17.85 -6.05 -5.94
CA GLY A 496 18.90 -6.81 -6.62
C GLY A 496 19.74 -7.73 -5.72
N ALA A 497 19.35 -7.91 -4.44
CA ALA A 497 20.12 -8.71 -3.48
C ALA A 497 20.27 -10.19 -3.89
N MET A 498 19.28 -10.76 -4.59
CA MET A 498 19.36 -12.11 -5.15
C MET A 498 20.43 -12.22 -6.25
N GLN A 499 20.58 -11.20 -7.09
CA GLN A 499 21.56 -11.16 -8.18
C GLN A 499 22.98 -11.13 -7.60
N VAL A 500 23.21 -10.36 -6.53
CA VAL A 500 24.47 -10.35 -5.80
C VAL A 500 24.75 -11.72 -5.17
N ARG A 501 23.74 -12.40 -4.61
CA ARG A 501 23.90 -13.78 -4.12
C ARG A 501 24.33 -14.74 -5.22
N LEU A 502 23.72 -14.66 -6.40
CA LEU A 502 24.05 -15.54 -7.52
C LEU A 502 25.48 -15.28 -8.03
N ALA A 503 25.91 -14.02 -8.07
CA ALA A 503 27.28 -13.66 -8.42
C ALA A 503 28.31 -14.27 -7.45
N ALA A 504 27.98 -14.34 -6.15
CA ALA A 504 28.82 -14.99 -5.14
C ALA A 504 29.02 -16.50 -5.38
N ALA A 505 28.10 -17.16 -6.08
CA ALA A 505 28.17 -18.59 -6.39
C ALA A 505 28.99 -18.92 -7.64
N THR A 506 29.41 -17.90 -8.42
CA THR A 506 30.21 -18.05 -9.64
C THR A 506 31.54 -17.30 -9.49
N PRO A 507 32.61 -17.95 -8.97
CA PRO A 507 33.88 -17.30 -8.63
C PRO A 507 34.66 -16.73 -9.82
N GLU A 508 34.26 -17.03 -11.06
CA GLU A 508 35.00 -16.69 -12.28
C GLU A 508 35.04 -15.18 -12.61
N ALA A 509 34.28 -14.34 -11.89
CA ALA A 509 34.22 -12.89 -12.16
C ALA A 509 35.35 -12.06 -11.52
N MET A 510 36.15 -12.62 -10.60
CA MET A 510 37.26 -11.88 -9.95
C MET A 510 38.54 -11.80 -10.81
N GLY A 511 38.52 -12.36 -12.03
CA GLY A 511 39.71 -12.75 -12.75
C GLY A 511 40.02 -12.02 -14.06
N HIS A 512 39.59 -10.76 -14.26
CA HIS A 512 40.15 -9.94 -15.34
C HIS A 512 40.19 -8.47 -14.91
N GLY A 513 41.37 -8.00 -14.52
CA GLY A 513 41.66 -6.57 -14.47
C GLY A 513 41.29 -5.93 -15.81
N HIS A 514 40.63 -4.79 -15.76
CA HIS A 514 40.17 -4.04 -16.92
C HIS A 514 41.35 -3.49 -17.72
N ALA A 515 41.99 -4.32 -18.54
CA ALA A 515 42.89 -3.88 -19.59
C ALA A 515 42.06 -3.48 -20.82
N HIS A 516 41.82 -2.17 -20.99
CA HIS A 516 41.28 -1.57 -22.22
C HIS A 516 42.14 -0.40 -22.74
#